data_AF-A0AAN8WZ38-F1
#
_entry.id   AF-A0AAN8WZ38-F1
#
_cell.length_a   1.000
_cell.length_b   1.000
_cell.length_c   1.000
_cell.angle_alpha   90.00
_cell.angle_beta   90.00
_cell.angle_gamma   90.00
#
_symmetry.space_group_name_H-M   'P 1'
#
loop_
_entity.id
_entity.type
_entity.pdbx_description
1 polymer ?
#
loop_
_entity_poly.entity_id
_entity_poly.type
_entity_poly.pdbx_seq_one_letter_code
_entity_poly.pdbx_strand_id
1 'polypeptide(L)'
;MGKVVNELSNVPSSSGSATSNITMDKDHDNISYTGQQIAAVLALMVGIWEVLLGLLQMGALLNVFLSDMLISGFTTGVAVHVLTSQIKYLFGIPVTAYSGPLKLIYIYIDVFRKIFDANPGEMLISAFCISLLVFNNEMKPKVKKYTNIPIPIELMVVILGTAASYYGQLHEVYGIRIVGHISTGLPAPSSPPVELLPRVALDAFIIGIVGYTSTFSVAKIFAKRRGYAVDATQELYAQVTA
;
A
#
# COMPACT_ATOMS: atom_id res chain seq x y z
N MET A 1 2.16 6.50 -5.44
CA MET A 1 0.72 6.13 -5.46
C MET A 1 -0.23 7.27 -5.09
N GLY A 2 -0.10 7.92 -3.93
CA GLY A 2 -1.08 8.91 -3.46
C GLY A 2 -1.09 10.29 -4.15
N LYS A 3 -0.02 10.69 -4.86
CA LYS A 3 0.05 12.01 -5.52
C LYS A 3 -0.75 12.03 -6.84
N VAL A 4 -0.57 11.00 -7.66
CA VAL A 4 -1.21 10.85 -8.98
C VAL A 4 -2.73 10.63 -8.87
N VAL A 5 -3.19 9.92 -7.84
CA VAL A 5 -4.61 9.68 -7.58
C VAL A 5 -5.32 10.94 -7.06
N ASN A 6 -4.65 11.77 -6.25
CA ASN A 6 -5.24 13.00 -5.73
C ASN A 6 -5.29 14.13 -6.78
N GLU A 7 -4.31 14.20 -7.69
CA GLU A 7 -4.31 15.24 -8.74
C GLU A 7 -5.41 15.05 -9.79
N LEU A 8 -5.85 13.80 -10.04
CA LEU A 8 -6.91 13.49 -11.00
C LEU A 8 -8.34 13.54 -10.42
N SER A 9 -8.50 13.67 -9.10
CA SER A 9 -9.81 13.50 -8.43
C SER A 9 -10.43 14.79 -7.88
N ASN A 10 -9.69 15.90 -7.74
CA ASN A 10 -10.16 17.00 -6.88
C ASN A 10 -9.80 18.41 -7.39
N VAL A 11 -10.66 19.03 -8.22
CA VAL A 11 -10.73 20.49 -8.42
C VAL A 11 -12.20 20.92 -8.52
N PRO A 12 -12.61 22.01 -7.83
CA PRO A 12 -13.99 22.24 -7.41
C PRO A 12 -14.88 22.86 -8.49
N SER A 13 -16.17 22.56 -8.39
CA SER A 13 -17.26 23.24 -9.07
C SER A 13 -17.38 24.69 -8.61
N SER A 14 -17.11 25.66 -9.49
CA SER A 14 -17.59 27.04 -9.33
C SER A 14 -17.99 27.65 -10.68
N SER A 15 -19.25 28.07 -10.72
CA SER A 15 -19.95 28.74 -11.79
C SER A 15 -19.36 30.13 -12.15
N GLY A 16 -19.35 30.45 -13.45
CA GLY A 16 -19.73 31.77 -13.96
C GLY A 16 -18.64 32.83 -14.23
N SER A 17 -18.54 33.17 -15.52
CA SER A 17 -18.33 34.51 -16.14
C SER A 17 -16.94 35.01 -16.63
N ALA A 18 -16.93 35.27 -17.95
CA ALA A 18 -16.22 36.30 -18.75
C ALA A 18 -14.72 36.20 -19.11
N THR A 19 -14.48 35.95 -20.42
CA THR A 19 -13.54 36.56 -21.40
C THR A 19 -12.14 37.01 -20.89
N SER A 20 -10.98 36.56 -21.40
CA SER A 20 -10.46 36.73 -22.77
C SER A 20 -9.07 36.05 -22.90
N ASN A 21 -8.78 35.47 -24.07
CA ASN A 21 -7.46 35.27 -24.70
C ASN A 21 -6.27 34.73 -23.89
N ILE A 22 -5.82 33.51 -24.22
CA ILE A 22 -4.57 33.25 -24.96
C ILE A 22 -4.48 31.72 -25.21
N THR A 23 -4.30 31.39 -26.48
CA THR A 23 -4.01 30.08 -27.06
C THR A 23 -2.81 29.39 -26.41
N MET A 24 -2.99 28.15 -25.95
CA MET A 24 -2.20 26.97 -26.34
C MET A 24 -2.79 25.71 -25.66
N ASP A 25 -3.19 24.76 -26.50
CA ASP A 25 -3.41 23.33 -26.24
C ASP A 25 -4.44 22.93 -25.16
N LYS A 26 -5.71 22.93 -25.57
CA LYS A 26 -6.81 22.25 -24.88
C LYS A 26 -7.06 20.92 -25.59
N ASP A 27 -6.44 19.85 -25.11
CA ASP A 27 -6.94 18.48 -25.33
C ASP A 27 -6.42 17.58 -24.18
N HIS A 28 -7.03 17.70 -23.01
CA HIS A 28 -6.89 16.70 -21.95
C HIS A 28 -8.31 16.19 -21.68
N ASP A 29 -8.71 15.22 -22.52
CA ASP A 29 -9.94 14.48 -22.35
C ASP A 29 -10.05 13.90 -20.94
N ASN A 30 -11.22 14.13 -20.34
CA ASN A 30 -11.59 13.76 -18.98
C ASN A 30 -11.83 12.24 -18.88
N ILE A 31 -10.80 11.43 -19.07
CA ILE A 31 -10.88 9.99 -18.85
C ILE A 31 -10.61 9.73 -17.35
N SER A 32 -11.67 9.59 -16.56
CA SER A 32 -11.55 9.14 -15.17
C SER A 32 -11.17 7.66 -15.14
N TYR A 33 -9.87 7.40 -15.08
CA TYR A 33 -9.34 6.04 -14.95
C TYR A 33 -9.69 5.44 -13.58
N THR A 34 -10.17 4.20 -13.58
CA THR A 34 -10.42 3.46 -12.33
C THR A 34 -9.09 3.07 -11.69
N GLY A 35 -9.00 3.07 -10.35
CA GLY A 35 -7.77 2.67 -9.64
C GLY A 35 -7.24 1.29 -10.03
N GLN A 36 -8.13 0.37 -10.40
CA GLN A 36 -7.80 -0.96 -10.93
C GLN A 36 -7.08 -0.89 -12.27
N GLN A 37 -7.50 0.00 -13.18
CA GLN A 37 -6.87 0.17 -14.49
C GLN A 37 -5.48 0.78 -14.33
N ILE A 38 -5.33 1.78 -13.45
CA ILE A 38 -4.02 2.40 -13.16
C ILE A 38 -3.07 1.35 -12.55
N ALA A 39 -3.55 0.54 -11.61
CA ALA A 39 -2.76 -0.53 -11.01
C ALA A 39 -2.34 -1.58 -12.05
N ALA A 40 -3.23 -1.95 -12.98
CA ALA A 40 -2.92 -2.89 -14.05
C ALA A 40 -1.86 -2.36 -15.02
N VAL A 41 -1.97 -1.09 -15.46
CA VAL A 41 -0.97 -0.45 -16.32
C VAL A 41 0.38 -0.35 -15.60
N LEU A 42 0.36 0.04 -14.33
CA LEU A 42 1.58 0.17 -13.52
C LEU A 42 2.28 -1.17 -13.37
N ALA A 43 1.53 -2.24 -13.03
CA ALA A 43 2.07 -3.59 -12.90
C ALA A 43 2.67 -4.11 -14.21
N LEU A 44 1.96 -3.90 -15.33
CA LEU A 44 2.47 -4.24 -16.66
C LEU A 44 3.77 -3.47 -16.97
N MET A 45 3.82 -2.18 -16.67
CA MET A 45 5.00 -1.35 -16.92
C MET A 45 6.19 -1.73 -16.04
N VAL A 46 5.95 -2.11 -14.78
CA VAL A 46 6.97 -2.68 -13.88
C VAL A 46 7.55 -3.95 -14.50
N GLY A 47 6.71 -4.86 -14.99
CA GLY A 47 7.15 -6.09 -15.65
C GLY A 47 7.99 -5.81 -16.90
N ILE A 48 7.61 -4.85 -17.74
CA ILE A 48 8.40 -4.46 -18.92
C ILE A 48 9.80 -3.99 -18.51
N TRP A 49 9.90 -3.15 -17.48
CA TRP A 49 11.19 -2.67 -16.97
C TRP A 49 12.04 -3.81 -16.40
N GLU A 50 11.46 -4.70 -15.62
CA GLU A 50 12.16 -5.84 -15.04
C GLU A 50 12.66 -6.83 -16.10
N VAL A 51 11.87 -7.10 -17.15
CA VAL A 51 12.31 -7.88 -18.32
C VAL A 51 13.47 -7.19 -19.02
N LEU A 52 13.36 -5.89 -19.27
CA LEU A 52 14.43 -5.13 -19.94
C LEU A 52 15.73 -5.18 -19.13
N LEU A 53 15.64 -4.99 -17.81
CA LEU A 53 16.79 -5.08 -16.91
C LEU A 53 17.36 -6.51 -16.84
N GLY A 54 16.51 -7.53 -16.92
CA GLY A 54 16.91 -8.94 -16.98
C GLY A 54 17.66 -9.27 -18.27
N LEU A 55 17.16 -8.81 -19.41
CA LEU A 55 17.78 -9.00 -20.72
C LEU A 55 19.16 -8.33 -20.80
N LEU A 56 19.31 -7.17 -20.17
CA LEU A 56 20.60 -6.47 -20.03
C LEU A 56 21.52 -7.09 -18.97
N GLN A 57 21.11 -8.21 -18.34
CA GLN A 57 21.83 -8.88 -17.25
C GLN A 57 22.20 -7.95 -16.09
N MET A 58 21.39 -6.91 -15.86
CA MET A 58 21.64 -5.92 -14.80
C MET A 58 21.33 -6.44 -13.39
N GLY A 59 20.86 -7.68 -13.24
CA GLY A 59 20.62 -8.31 -11.94
C GLY A 59 21.84 -8.28 -11.02
N ALA A 60 23.04 -8.50 -11.58
CA ALA A 60 24.30 -8.42 -10.84
C ALA A 60 24.61 -6.98 -10.36
N LEU A 61 24.33 -5.97 -11.19
CA LEU A 61 24.50 -4.56 -10.81
C LEU A 61 23.53 -4.17 -9.69
N LEU A 62 22.26 -4.56 -9.81
CA LEU A 62 21.25 -4.30 -8.78
C LEU A 62 21.65 -4.91 -7.43
N ASN A 63 22.18 -6.13 -7.41
CA ASN A 63 22.69 -6.77 -6.19
C ASN A 63 23.85 -5.99 -5.55
N VAL A 64 24.75 -5.40 -6.35
CA VAL A 64 25.89 -4.61 -5.84
C VAL A 64 25.43 -3.23 -5.33
N PHE A 65 24.49 -2.59 -6.01
CA PHE A 65 24.01 -1.25 -5.63
C PHE A 65 23.04 -1.26 -4.44
N LEU A 66 22.36 -2.38 -4.18
CA LEU A 66 21.42 -2.53 -3.07
C LEU A 66 22.09 -3.23 -1.90
N SER A 67 22.85 -2.44 -1.12
CA SER A 67 23.42 -2.92 0.13
C SER A 67 22.32 -3.23 1.16
N ASP A 68 22.58 -4.19 2.04
CA ASP A 68 21.69 -4.54 3.15
C ASP A 68 21.32 -3.29 4.00
N MET A 69 22.17 -2.24 4.01
CA MET A 69 21.95 -0.97 4.70
C MET A 69 20.87 -0.10 4.03
N LEU A 70 20.85 -0.02 2.69
CA LEU A 70 19.84 0.75 1.96
C LEU A 70 18.45 0.14 2.13
N ILE A 71 18.38 -1.20 2.08
CA ILE A 71 17.14 -1.95 2.27
C ILE A 71 16.60 -1.77 3.69
N SER A 72 17.47 -1.86 4.69
CA SER A 72 17.09 -1.65 6.09
C SER A 72 16.57 -0.23 6.34
N GLY A 73 17.25 0.79 5.80
CA GLY A 73 16.82 2.19 5.88
C GLY A 73 15.49 2.43 5.18
N PHE A 74 15.33 1.92 3.96
CA PHE A 74 14.07 2.00 3.21
C PHE A 74 12.92 1.31 3.95
N THR A 75 13.13 0.08 4.43
CA THR A 75 12.13 -0.71 5.17
C THR A 75 11.70 0.02 6.44
N THR A 76 12.65 0.64 7.16
CA THR A 76 12.35 1.44 8.35
C THR A 76 11.51 2.68 8.00
N GLY A 77 11.87 3.39 6.92
CA GLY A 77 11.10 4.55 6.44
C GLY A 77 9.68 4.18 5.99
N VAL A 78 9.53 3.07 5.27
CA VAL A 78 8.23 2.51 4.87
C VAL A 78 7.42 2.10 6.09
N ALA A 79 8.03 1.47 7.10
CA ALA A 79 7.35 1.09 8.33
C ALA A 79 6.77 2.32 9.04
N VAL A 80 7.55 3.40 9.17
CA VAL A 80 7.05 4.68 9.73
C VAL A 80 5.91 5.22 8.88
N HIS A 81 6.06 5.24 7.54
CA HIS A 81 5.02 5.72 6.63
C HIS A 81 3.69 4.94 6.73
N VAL A 82 3.78 3.61 6.84
CA VAL A 82 2.63 2.72 7.04
C VAL A 82 2.00 2.99 8.40
N LEU A 83 2.78 3.08 9.48
CA LEU A 83 2.28 3.42 10.81
C LEU A 83 1.56 4.79 10.81
N THR A 84 2.12 5.80 10.14
CA THR A 84 1.45 7.10 9.98
C THR A 84 0.14 6.97 9.20
N SER A 85 0.06 6.10 8.19
CA SER A 85 -1.17 5.88 7.43
C SER A 85 -2.23 5.12 8.22
N GLN A 86 -1.83 4.31 9.19
CA GLN A 86 -2.73 3.55 10.07
C GLN A 86 -3.28 4.39 11.22
N ILE A 87 -2.60 5.46 11.65
CA ILE A 87 -3.00 6.28 12.81
C ILE A 87 -4.42 6.85 12.68
N LYS A 88 -4.84 7.22 11.46
CA LYS A 88 -6.18 7.75 11.19
C LYS A 88 -7.29 6.71 11.43
N TYR A 89 -7.00 5.43 11.20
CA TYR A 89 -7.92 4.32 11.47
C TYR A 89 -7.87 3.90 12.95
N LEU A 90 -6.76 4.17 13.64
CA LEU A 90 -6.63 3.89 15.07
C LEU A 90 -7.54 4.79 15.91
N PHE A 91 -7.60 6.08 15.56
CA PHE A 91 -8.38 7.09 16.27
C PHE A 91 -9.75 7.39 15.64
N GLY A 92 -10.05 6.84 14.46
CA GLY A 92 -11.31 7.10 13.75
C GLY A 92 -11.53 8.54 13.33
N ILE A 93 -10.44 9.26 13.02
CA ILE A 93 -10.49 10.67 12.66
C ILE A 93 -10.56 10.81 11.13
N PRO A 94 -11.47 11.65 10.57
CA PRO A 94 -11.46 12.01 9.16
C PRO A 94 -10.26 12.94 8.87
N VAL A 95 -9.12 12.35 8.56
CA VAL A 95 -7.91 13.08 8.13
C VAL A 95 -7.95 13.28 6.61
N THR A 96 -7.90 14.55 6.18
CA THR A 96 -7.82 14.90 4.76
C THR A 96 -6.51 14.43 4.15
N ALA A 97 -6.58 13.83 2.96
CA ALA A 97 -5.40 13.36 2.26
C ALA A 97 -4.60 14.54 1.69
N TYR A 98 -3.52 14.94 2.38
CA TYR A 98 -2.60 15.96 1.87
C TYR A 98 -1.75 15.43 0.70
N SER A 99 -1.38 16.26 -0.26
CA SER A 99 -0.45 15.94 -1.35
C SER A 99 0.70 16.96 -1.36
N GLY A 100 1.96 16.52 -1.31
CA GLY A 100 3.13 17.41 -1.35
C GLY A 100 4.34 16.93 -0.52
N PRO A 101 5.48 17.63 -0.61
CA PRO A 101 6.61 17.40 0.27
C PRO A 101 6.21 17.68 1.74
N LEU A 102 6.81 16.94 2.68
CA LEU A 102 6.51 17.03 4.13
C LEU A 102 5.06 16.65 4.54
N LYS A 103 4.31 15.95 3.68
CA LYS A 103 2.96 15.42 3.98
C LYS A 103 2.85 14.75 5.35
N LEU A 104 3.85 13.97 5.75
CA LEU A 104 3.82 13.28 7.05
C LEU A 104 3.67 14.26 8.21
N ILE A 105 4.40 15.38 8.19
CA ILE A 105 4.34 16.39 9.25
C ILE A 105 2.94 16.99 9.33
N TYR A 106 2.34 17.31 8.18
CA TYR A 106 0.96 17.83 8.12
C TYR A 106 -0.06 16.83 8.66
N ILE A 107 0.10 15.53 8.34
CA ILE A 107 -0.77 14.48 8.89
C ILE A 107 -0.64 14.42 10.41
N TYR A 108 0.59 14.44 10.96
CA TYR A 108 0.78 14.43 12.40
C TYR A 108 0.14 15.64 13.07
N ILE A 109 0.32 16.84 12.53
CA ILE A 109 -0.30 18.07 13.05
C ILE A 109 -1.84 17.96 13.03
N ASP A 110 -2.43 17.47 11.94
CA ASP A 110 -3.89 17.31 11.83
C ASP A 110 -4.42 16.25 12.81
N VAL A 111 -3.68 15.15 13.00
CA VAL A 111 -4.00 14.10 13.97
C VAL A 111 -3.97 14.67 15.40
N PHE A 112 -2.93 15.42 15.77
CA PHE A 112 -2.86 16.03 17.12
C PHE A 112 -3.94 17.08 17.36
N ARG A 113 -4.36 17.82 16.33
CA ARG A 113 -5.44 18.81 16.45
C ARG A 113 -6.81 18.18 16.60
N LYS A 114 -7.07 17.10 15.86
CA LYS A 114 -8.38 16.42 15.83
C LYS A 114 -8.48 15.22 16.77
N ILE A 115 -7.47 14.99 17.61
CA ILE A 115 -7.44 13.86 18.54
C ILE A 115 -8.60 13.88 19.55
N PHE A 116 -9.11 15.07 19.88
CA PHE A 116 -10.22 15.25 20.80
C PHE A 116 -11.60 15.05 20.15
N ASP A 117 -11.69 15.14 18.82
CA ASP A 117 -12.90 14.82 18.04
C ASP A 117 -12.92 13.34 17.59
N ALA A 118 -12.00 12.53 18.13
CA ALA A 118 -11.89 11.11 17.82
C ALA A 118 -13.14 10.34 18.29
N ASN A 119 -13.54 9.36 17.49
CA ASN A 119 -14.65 8.49 17.86
C ASN A 119 -14.21 7.51 18.96
N PRO A 120 -14.79 7.58 20.18
CA PRO A 120 -14.38 6.72 21.28
C PRO A 120 -14.62 5.23 20.98
N GLY A 121 -15.59 4.89 20.12
CA GLY A 121 -15.84 3.52 19.69
C GLY A 121 -14.69 2.92 18.88
N GLU A 122 -14.17 3.66 17.89
CA GLU A 122 -13.04 3.20 17.07
C GLU A 122 -11.76 3.06 17.92
N MET A 123 -11.53 3.99 18.85
CA MET A 123 -10.40 3.91 19.78
C MET A 123 -10.44 2.68 20.68
N LEU A 124 -11.61 2.34 21.23
CA LEU A 124 -11.74 1.17 22.11
C LEU A 124 -11.53 -0.14 21.36
N ILE A 125 -12.10 -0.26 20.16
CA ILE A 125 -11.95 -1.46 19.32
C ILE A 125 -10.51 -1.62 18.87
N SER A 126 -9.88 -0.52 18.44
CA SER A 126 -8.49 -0.55 17.98
C SER A 126 -7.52 -0.88 19.11
N ALA A 127 -7.72 -0.31 20.30
CA ALA A 127 -6.97 -0.64 21.51
C ALA A 127 -7.15 -2.11 21.92
N PHE A 128 -8.39 -2.61 21.92
CA PHE A 128 -8.69 -4.01 22.21
C PHE A 128 -8.02 -4.96 21.21
N CYS A 129 -8.11 -4.65 19.91
CA CYS A 129 -7.48 -5.43 18.84
C CYS A 129 -5.96 -5.47 18.99
N ILE A 130 -5.31 -4.33 19.23
CA ILE A 130 -3.86 -4.26 19.46
C ILE A 130 -3.46 -5.05 20.71
N SER A 131 -4.22 -4.90 21.80
CA SER A 131 -3.96 -5.61 23.05
C SER A 131 -4.02 -7.13 22.85
N LEU A 132 -5.02 -7.63 22.13
CA LEU A 132 -5.12 -9.05 21.77
C LEU A 132 -3.96 -9.52 20.89
N LEU A 133 -3.56 -8.73 19.88
CA LEU A 133 -2.44 -9.09 19.00
C LEU A 133 -1.11 -9.16 19.76
N VAL A 134 -0.83 -8.18 20.63
CA VAL A 134 0.39 -8.15 21.45
C VAL A 134 0.38 -9.30 22.46
N PHE A 135 -0.73 -9.50 23.17
CA PHE A 135 -0.88 -10.61 24.12
C PHE A 135 -0.65 -11.96 23.44
N ASN A 136 -1.21 -12.14 22.25
CA ASN A 136 -0.98 -13.32 21.45
C ASN A 136 0.51 -13.49 21.10
N ASN A 137 1.18 -12.44 20.63
CA ASN A 137 2.60 -12.54 20.26
C ASN A 137 3.50 -12.95 21.44
N GLU A 138 3.20 -12.49 22.65
CA GLU A 138 3.88 -12.90 23.90
C GLU A 138 3.55 -14.35 24.31
N MET A 139 2.34 -14.84 24.00
CA MET A 139 1.90 -16.20 24.29
C MET A 139 2.38 -17.22 23.25
N LYS A 140 2.57 -16.85 21.97
CA LYS A 140 3.10 -17.71 20.90
C LYS A 140 4.33 -18.53 21.31
N PRO A 141 5.40 -17.95 21.89
CA PRO A 141 6.57 -18.74 22.31
C PRO A 141 6.27 -19.71 23.46
N LYS A 142 5.33 -19.39 24.35
CA LYS A 142 4.92 -20.26 25.46
C LYS A 142 4.02 -21.41 24.98
N VAL A 143 3.11 -21.13 24.05
CA VAL A 143 2.16 -22.09 23.47
C VAL A 143 2.83 -23.03 22.47
N LYS A 144 3.91 -22.59 21.80
CA LYS A 144 4.73 -23.44 20.91
C LYS A 144 5.31 -24.68 21.63
N LYS A 145 5.43 -24.64 22.97
CA LYS A 145 5.85 -25.79 23.78
C LYS A 145 4.80 -26.92 23.81
N TYR A 146 3.54 -26.61 23.57
CA TYR A 146 2.43 -27.56 23.67
C TYR A 146 1.79 -27.92 22.32
N THR A 147 1.95 -27.09 21.29
CA THR A 147 1.38 -27.35 19.96
C THR A 147 2.34 -26.92 18.85
N ASN A 148 2.65 -27.84 17.93
CA ASN A 148 3.57 -27.64 16.80
C ASN A 148 2.91 -26.98 15.57
N ILE A 149 1.63 -26.62 15.67
CA ILE A 149 0.85 -25.99 14.59
C ILE A 149 0.76 -24.48 14.87
N PRO A 150 1.19 -23.61 13.94
CA PRO A 150 1.00 -22.17 14.07
C PRO A 150 -0.48 -21.81 13.94
N ILE A 151 -1.06 -21.21 14.98
CA ILE A 151 -2.47 -20.77 14.97
C ILE A 151 -2.56 -19.38 14.31
N PRO A 152 -3.37 -19.20 13.24
CA PRO A 152 -3.57 -17.91 12.57
C PRO A 152 -4.54 -17.04 13.36
N ILE A 153 -4.06 -16.40 14.43
CA ILE A 153 -4.91 -15.63 15.34
C ILE A 153 -5.34 -14.31 14.73
N GLU A 154 -4.57 -13.77 13.81
CA GLU A 154 -4.93 -12.61 13.00
C GLU A 154 -6.25 -12.86 12.24
N LEU A 155 -6.42 -14.08 11.70
CA LEU A 155 -7.67 -14.49 11.04
C LEU A 155 -8.82 -14.61 12.05
N MET A 156 -8.57 -15.20 13.23
CA MET A 156 -9.60 -15.33 14.27
C MET A 156 -10.09 -13.96 14.77
N VAL A 157 -9.19 -13.00 14.97
CA VAL A 157 -9.54 -11.63 15.37
C VAL A 157 -10.40 -10.94 14.30
N VAL A 158 -10.09 -11.13 13.01
CA VAL A 158 -10.92 -10.59 11.92
C VAL A 158 -12.32 -11.22 11.91
N ILE A 159 -12.44 -12.54 12.09
CA ILE A 159 -13.74 -13.23 12.14
C ILE A 159 -14.56 -12.73 13.33
N LEU A 160 -13.98 -12.70 14.53
CA LEU A 160 -14.64 -12.24 15.74
C LEU A 160 -15.02 -10.75 15.65
N GLY A 161 -14.14 -9.90 15.11
CA GLY A 161 -14.40 -8.48 14.89
C GLY A 161 -15.54 -8.25 13.90
N THR A 162 -15.61 -9.05 12.82
CA THR A 162 -16.69 -8.99 11.84
C THR A 162 -18.03 -9.42 12.47
N ALA A 163 -18.03 -10.51 13.24
CA ALA A 163 -19.22 -10.98 13.95
C ALA A 163 -19.71 -9.95 14.98
N ALA A 164 -18.80 -9.41 15.79
CA ALA A 164 -19.11 -8.35 16.76
C ALA A 164 -19.63 -7.08 16.07
N SER A 165 -19.07 -6.69 14.92
CA SER A 165 -19.54 -5.55 14.13
C SER A 165 -20.95 -5.76 13.58
N TYR A 166 -21.28 -6.99 13.14
CA TYR A 166 -22.60 -7.36 12.65
C TYR A 166 -23.65 -7.36 13.76
N TYR A 167 -23.40 -8.05 14.88
CA TYR A 167 -24.35 -8.13 16.00
C TYR A 167 -24.47 -6.82 16.79
N GLY A 168 -23.40 -6.03 16.88
CA GLY A 168 -23.37 -4.77 17.61
C GLY A 168 -23.84 -3.55 16.82
N GLN A 169 -24.24 -3.71 15.54
CA GLN A 169 -24.63 -2.62 14.64
C GLN A 169 -23.72 -1.38 14.73
N LEU A 170 -22.41 -1.63 14.82
CA LEU A 170 -21.41 -0.60 15.13
C LEU A 170 -21.38 0.57 14.14
N HIS A 171 -21.78 0.30 12.89
CA HIS A 171 -21.88 1.32 11.86
C HIS A 171 -23.02 2.32 12.15
N GLU A 172 -24.16 1.83 12.60
CA GLU A 172 -25.38 2.62 12.77
C GLU A 172 -25.40 3.34 14.13
N VAL A 173 -24.93 2.67 15.18
CA VAL A 173 -24.93 3.21 16.55
C VAL A 173 -23.70 4.08 16.84
N TYR A 174 -22.53 3.68 16.34
CA TYR A 174 -21.26 4.35 16.64
C TYR A 174 -20.64 5.05 15.42
N GLY A 175 -21.28 5.03 14.24
CA GLY A 175 -20.75 5.72 13.05
C GLY A 175 -19.42 5.16 12.53
N ILE A 176 -19.06 3.93 12.91
CA ILE A 176 -17.75 3.34 12.61
C ILE A 176 -17.69 2.95 11.14
N ARG A 177 -16.61 3.30 10.45
CA ARG A 177 -16.48 3.00 9.02
C ARG A 177 -16.27 1.51 8.77
N ILE A 178 -17.24 0.87 8.13
CA ILE A 178 -17.15 -0.54 7.73
C ILE A 178 -16.62 -0.69 6.29
N VAL A 179 -16.11 -1.88 5.97
CA VAL A 179 -15.56 -2.23 4.65
C VAL A 179 -16.61 -2.13 3.53
N GLY A 180 -17.89 -2.29 3.86
CA GLY A 180 -19.00 -2.20 2.91
C GLY A 180 -19.13 -3.44 2.04
N HIS A 181 -19.78 -3.29 0.88
CA HIS A 181 -20.01 -4.39 -0.05
C HIS A 181 -18.75 -4.66 -0.89
N ILE A 182 -18.33 -5.92 -0.93
CA ILE A 182 -17.25 -6.39 -1.80
C ILE A 182 -17.92 -7.16 -2.95
N SER A 183 -17.77 -6.66 -4.18
CA SER A 183 -18.29 -7.34 -5.36
C SER A 183 -17.77 -8.77 -5.44
N THR A 184 -18.69 -9.74 -5.55
CA THR A 184 -18.33 -11.15 -5.67
C THR A 184 -18.10 -11.52 -7.14
N GLY A 185 -17.12 -12.37 -7.39
CA GLY A 185 -16.73 -12.82 -8.74
C GLY A 185 -15.36 -12.32 -9.18
N LEU A 186 -14.82 -12.96 -10.21
CA LEU A 186 -13.58 -12.50 -10.85
C LEU A 186 -13.87 -11.22 -11.65
N PRO A 187 -13.07 -10.15 -11.50
CA PRO A 187 -13.18 -9.01 -12.39
C PRO A 187 -12.90 -9.48 -13.83
N ALA A 188 -13.73 -9.02 -14.78
CA ALA A 188 -13.50 -9.33 -16.18
C ALA A 188 -12.11 -8.82 -16.61
N PRO A 189 -11.33 -9.62 -17.37
CA PRO A 189 -10.07 -9.15 -17.92
C PRO A 189 -10.32 -7.87 -18.72
N SER A 190 -9.66 -6.78 -18.33
CA SER A 190 -9.74 -5.51 -19.05
C SER A 190 -8.36 -5.19 -19.61
N SER A 191 -8.33 -4.67 -20.84
CA SER A 191 -7.08 -4.23 -21.45
C SER A 191 -6.57 -2.97 -20.73
N PRO A 192 -5.31 -2.96 -20.25
CA PRO A 192 -4.74 -1.77 -19.61
C PRO A 192 -4.66 -0.63 -20.64
N PRO A 193 -5.09 0.60 -20.30
CA PRO A 193 -5.02 1.74 -21.20
C PRO A 193 -3.55 2.08 -21.50
N VAL A 194 -3.12 1.78 -22.73
CA VAL A 194 -1.73 1.92 -23.16
C VAL A 194 -1.26 3.38 -23.21
N GLU A 195 -2.19 4.32 -23.29
CA GLU A 195 -1.91 5.76 -23.29
C GLU A 195 -1.24 6.24 -21.99
N LEU A 196 -1.49 5.55 -20.87
CA LEU A 196 -0.90 5.87 -19.58
C LEU A 196 0.52 5.32 -19.38
N LEU A 197 0.98 4.37 -20.20
CA LEU A 197 2.33 3.77 -20.06
C LEU A 197 3.45 4.82 -19.96
N PRO A 198 3.58 5.78 -20.88
CA PRO A 198 4.67 6.76 -20.82
C PRO A 198 4.57 7.66 -19.58
N ARG A 199 3.36 7.94 -19.09
CA ARG A 199 3.15 8.79 -17.90
C ARG A 199 3.57 8.10 -16.61
N VAL A 200 3.41 6.78 -16.52
CA VAL A 200 3.80 5.99 -15.33
C VAL A 200 5.18 5.34 -15.46
N ALA A 201 5.86 5.51 -16.58
CA ALA A 201 7.12 4.83 -16.90
C ALA A 201 8.19 5.01 -15.82
N LEU A 202 8.39 6.25 -15.35
CA LEU A 202 9.40 6.56 -14.34
C LEU A 202 9.01 6.04 -12.95
N ASP A 203 7.74 6.20 -12.57
CA ASP A 203 7.22 5.70 -11.30
C ASP A 203 7.32 4.16 -11.26
N ALA A 204 6.96 3.48 -12.36
CA ALA A 204 7.06 2.04 -12.51
C ALA A 204 8.52 1.54 -12.39
N PHE A 205 9.47 2.25 -12.98
CA PHE A 205 10.89 1.89 -12.88
C PHE A 205 11.39 1.89 -11.42
N ILE A 206 11.06 2.94 -10.65
CA ILE A 206 11.43 3.03 -9.25
C ILE A 206 10.75 1.92 -8.43
N ILE A 207 9.46 1.69 -8.67
CA ILE A 207 8.69 0.65 -7.99
C ILE A 207 9.24 -0.75 -8.29
N GLY A 208 9.62 -1.03 -9.53
CA GLY A 208 10.21 -2.31 -9.93
C GLY A 208 11.54 -2.57 -9.23
N ILE A 209 12.44 -1.60 -9.20
CA ILE A 209 13.72 -1.74 -8.46
C ILE A 209 13.45 -2.03 -6.99
N VAL A 210 12.60 -1.24 -6.34
CA VAL A 210 12.29 -1.40 -4.90
C VAL A 210 11.61 -2.75 -4.62
N GLY A 211 10.66 -3.14 -5.46
CA GLY A 211 9.95 -4.41 -5.37
C GLY A 211 10.89 -5.61 -5.50
N TYR A 212 11.70 -5.62 -6.57
CA TYR A 212 12.74 -6.62 -6.79
C TYR A 212 13.70 -6.71 -5.60
N THR A 213 14.16 -5.57 -5.10
CA THR A 213 15.08 -5.54 -3.96
C THR A 213 14.47 -6.19 -2.72
N SER A 214 13.21 -5.87 -2.42
CA SER A 214 12.52 -6.42 -1.25
C SER A 214 12.42 -7.94 -1.34
N THR A 215 12.00 -8.46 -2.49
CA THR A 215 11.89 -9.91 -2.73
C THR A 215 13.26 -10.59 -2.69
N PHE A 216 14.25 -10.03 -3.38
CA PHE A 216 15.62 -10.55 -3.42
C PHE A 216 16.27 -10.57 -2.03
N SER A 217 16.00 -9.58 -1.18
CA SER A 217 16.49 -9.54 0.20
C SER A 217 15.99 -10.73 1.02
N VAL A 218 14.71 -11.08 0.86
CA VAL A 218 14.11 -12.25 1.51
C VAL A 218 14.74 -13.53 0.96
N ALA A 219 14.91 -13.63 -0.36
CA ALA A 219 15.58 -14.77 -1.00
C ALA A 219 17.00 -14.96 -0.44
N LYS A 220 17.80 -13.90 -0.33
CA LYS A 220 19.17 -13.91 0.24
C LYS A 220 19.19 -14.34 1.70
N ILE A 221 18.21 -13.95 2.52
CA ILE A 221 18.08 -14.40 3.92
C ILE A 221 17.88 -15.92 3.98
N PHE A 222 17.01 -16.48 3.13
CA PHE A 222 16.79 -17.92 3.07
C PHE A 222 18.01 -18.67 2.52
N ALA A 223 18.65 -18.11 1.49
CA ALA A 223 19.89 -18.62 0.90
C ALA A 223 21.00 -18.76 1.94
N LYS A 224 21.23 -17.71 2.73
CA LYS A 224 22.22 -17.71 3.83
C LYS A 224 21.86 -18.72 4.93
N ARG A 225 20.59 -18.89 5.25
CA ARG A 225 20.14 -19.86 6.28
C ARG A 225 20.23 -21.31 5.83
N ARG A 226 20.06 -21.57 4.53
CA ARG A 226 20.00 -22.93 3.95
C ARG A 226 21.28 -23.30 3.19
N GLY A 227 22.22 -22.39 3.01
CA GLY A 227 23.52 -22.63 2.38
C GLY A 227 23.50 -22.75 0.86
N TYR A 228 22.47 -22.22 0.18
CA TYR A 228 22.43 -22.16 -1.30
C TYR A 228 22.79 -20.76 -1.81
N ALA A 229 23.21 -20.67 -3.07
CA ALA A 229 23.43 -19.41 -3.77
C ALA A 229 22.17 -18.97 -4.53
N VAL A 230 21.92 -17.66 -4.61
CA VAL A 230 20.80 -17.09 -5.36
C VAL A 230 21.35 -16.28 -6.52
N ASP A 231 20.84 -16.55 -7.71
CA ASP A 231 21.17 -15.78 -8.92
C ASP A 231 20.18 -14.62 -9.07
N ALA A 232 20.71 -13.40 -8.97
CA ALA A 232 19.95 -12.16 -9.10
C ALA A 232 19.20 -12.04 -10.45
N THR A 233 19.79 -12.50 -11.55
CA THR A 233 19.15 -12.40 -12.87
C THR A 233 18.00 -13.38 -12.99
N GLN A 234 18.14 -14.59 -12.43
CA GLN A 234 17.07 -15.59 -12.41
C GLN A 234 15.90 -15.14 -11.52
N GLU A 235 16.18 -14.57 -10.35
CA GLU A 235 15.14 -14.01 -9.48
C GLU A 235 14.36 -12.87 -10.14
N LEU A 236 15.04 -12.05 -10.96
CA LEU A 236 14.40 -10.97 -11.70
C LEU A 236 13.41 -11.51 -12.75
N TYR A 237 13.77 -12.56 -13.50
CA TYR A 237 12.83 -13.20 -14.43
C TYR A 237 11.68 -13.90 -13.71
N ALA A 238 11.97 -14.57 -12.59
CA ALA A 238 10.96 -15.26 -11.79
C ALA A 238 9.90 -14.28 -11.26
N GLN A 239 10.32 -13.10 -10.81
CA GLN A 239 9.40 -12.07 -10.30
C GLN A 239 8.40 -11.57 -11.36
N VAL A 240 8.84 -11.41 -12.61
CA VAL A 240 7.94 -10.97 -13.70
C VAL A 240 6.91 -12.03 -14.06
N THR A 241 7.28 -13.31 -13.96
CA THR A 241 6.39 -14.42 -14.33
C THR A 241 5.33 -14.76 -13.28
N ALA A 242 5.43 -14.20 -12.08
CA ALA A 242 4.55 -14.45 -10.94
C ALA A 242 3.32 -13.52 -10.92
#